data_AF-A0AAV6JW65-F1
#
_entry.id   AF-A0AAV6JW65-F1
#
_cell.length_a   1.000
_cell.length_b   1.000
_cell.length_c   1.000
_cell.angle_alpha   90.00
_cell.angle_beta   90.00
_cell.angle_gamma   90.00
#
_symmetry.space_group_name_H-M   'P 1'
#
loop_
_entity.id
_entity.type
_entity.pdbx_description
1 polymer ?
#
loop_
_entity_poly.entity_id
_entity_poly.type
_entity_poly.pdbx_seq_one_letter_code
_entity_poly.pdbx_strand_id
1 'polypeptide(L)'
;MVSKWVLFQLGPLLTLGLPKLIEELTVHSFRLPPSLVKNDYKRLYDFFYNASTPILEEAERIGVSREEACHNLLFATCFNSFGGMKIFFPNMMKWIGRAGVKLHTELAQEIRSVVRSNGGEVTMGSMEKMELMKSVVYESLRIEPPVPLQFGRAKRDMVIESHDAAFEVREGEMLFGFQPFATKDPKIFERSEEFVPGRFVGEEGEGLLRHVLWSNGPETESPTAGNKQCAGKDFVVLVSRLLVVEFFLRYDSFEIEVGKSPLGANLLVVEDEEWCLMEAFPSNGYRVRGGRGMGKFAPGGGSRDGHMVLFRPNYRREPTEGSH
;
A
#
# COMPACT_ATOMS: atom_id res chain seq x y z
N MET A 1 -14.79 -0.42 12.00
CA MET A 1 -14.60 -1.72 12.69
C MET A 1 -13.13 -2.14 12.69
N VAL A 2 -12.51 -2.39 11.53
CA VAL A 2 -11.10 -2.80 11.44
C VAL A 2 -10.13 -1.80 12.08
N SER A 3 -10.22 -0.50 11.77
CA SER A 3 -9.32 0.52 12.35
C SER A 3 -9.34 0.54 13.89
N LYS A 4 -10.51 0.35 14.51
CA LYS A 4 -10.64 0.28 15.97
C LYS A 4 -9.96 -0.97 16.52
N TRP A 5 -10.17 -2.13 15.89
CA TRP A 5 -9.48 -3.35 16.28
C TRP A 5 -7.95 -3.25 16.13
N VAL A 6 -7.46 -2.68 15.02
CA VAL A 6 -6.02 -2.44 14.80
C VAL A 6 -5.43 -1.51 15.86
N LEU A 7 -6.13 -0.44 16.26
CA LEU A 7 -5.70 0.43 17.35
C LEU A 7 -5.48 -0.34 18.67
N PHE A 8 -6.33 -1.32 18.96
CA PHE A 8 -6.18 -2.16 20.16
C PHE A 8 -4.98 -3.12 20.07
N GLN A 9 -4.50 -3.43 18.87
CA GLN A 9 -3.29 -4.24 18.66
C GLN A 9 -2.02 -3.40 18.68
N LEU A 10 -2.04 -2.24 18.02
CA LEU A 10 -0.86 -1.42 17.74
C LEU A 10 -0.74 -0.17 18.61
N GLY A 11 -1.73 0.13 19.45
CA GLY A 11 -1.77 1.35 20.27
C GLY A 11 -0.45 1.73 20.94
N PRO A 12 0.31 0.80 21.55
CA PRO A 12 1.62 1.10 22.16
C PRO A 12 2.70 1.61 21.20
N LEU A 13 2.51 1.47 19.89
CA LEU A 13 3.45 1.86 18.84
C LEU A 13 3.01 3.10 18.06
N LEU A 14 1.80 3.62 18.30
CA LEU A 14 1.20 4.69 17.48
C LEU A 14 1.15 6.01 18.23
N THR A 15 1.58 7.09 17.57
CA THR A 15 1.29 8.46 18.01
C THR A 15 -0.03 8.91 17.39
N LEU A 16 -1.02 9.29 18.23
CA LEU A 16 -2.38 9.62 17.80
C LEU A 16 -2.60 11.13 17.58
N GLY A 17 -1.65 11.96 18.03
CA GLY A 17 -1.75 13.43 17.98
C GLY A 17 -2.48 14.05 19.17
N LEU A 18 -2.73 13.28 20.25
CA LEU A 18 -3.28 13.79 21.50
C LEU A 18 -2.17 14.46 22.34
N PRO A 19 -2.52 15.28 23.35
CA PRO A 19 -1.54 15.78 24.31
C PRO A 19 -0.72 14.64 24.93
N LYS A 20 0.61 14.78 24.96
CA LYS A 20 1.55 13.72 25.36
C LYS A 20 1.15 12.99 26.65
N LEU A 21 0.75 13.71 27.70
CA LEU A 21 0.36 13.10 28.97
C LEU A 21 -0.84 12.14 28.82
N ILE A 22 -1.80 12.50 27.95
CA ILE A 22 -2.97 11.67 27.67
C ILE A 22 -2.54 10.42 26.89
N GLU A 23 -1.68 10.55 25.86
CA GLU A 23 -1.19 9.39 25.10
C GLU A 23 -0.42 8.41 25.99
N GLU A 24 0.55 8.92 26.76
CA GLU A 24 1.40 8.10 27.61
C GLU A 24 0.58 7.28 28.61
N LEU A 25 -0.38 7.91 29.29
CA LEU A 25 -1.19 7.25 30.31
C LEU A 25 -2.25 6.30 29.75
N THR A 26 -2.68 6.47 28.49
CA THR A 26 -3.80 5.71 27.93
C THR A 26 -3.40 4.61 26.95
N VAL A 27 -2.42 4.85 26.06
CA VAL A 27 -2.09 3.92 24.97
C VAL A 27 -0.66 3.38 25.03
N HIS A 28 0.28 4.08 25.68
CA HIS A 28 1.68 3.62 25.77
C HIS A 28 2.01 2.87 27.08
N SER A 29 1.28 3.15 28.18
CA SER A 29 1.55 2.51 29.48
C SER A 29 0.82 1.19 29.70
N PHE A 30 -0.43 1.09 29.23
CA PHE A 30 -1.29 -0.07 29.48
C PHE A 30 -1.96 -0.54 28.19
N ARG A 31 -2.15 -1.86 28.06
CA ARG A 31 -2.90 -2.42 26.94
C ARG A 31 -4.38 -2.04 27.09
N LEU A 32 -4.98 -1.58 25.99
CA LEU A 32 -6.42 -1.32 25.94
C LEU A 32 -7.22 -2.61 26.21
N PRO A 33 -8.28 -2.58 27.05
CA PRO A 33 -9.03 -3.78 27.42
C PRO A 33 -9.71 -4.46 26.21
N PRO A 34 -9.36 -5.71 25.84
CA PRO A 34 -9.92 -6.36 24.64
C PRO A 34 -11.44 -6.53 24.64
N SER A 35 -12.07 -6.54 25.83
CA SER A 35 -13.53 -6.57 25.97
C SER A 35 -14.24 -5.42 25.25
N LEU A 36 -13.60 -4.26 25.11
CA LEU A 36 -14.16 -3.07 24.45
C LEU A 36 -14.21 -3.17 22.91
N VAL A 37 -13.56 -4.19 22.33
CA VAL A 37 -13.55 -4.45 20.88
C VAL A 37 -14.06 -5.86 20.52
N LYS A 38 -14.46 -6.67 21.51
CA LYS A 38 -14.94 -8.04 21.30
C LYS A 38 -16.12 -8.13 20.33
N ASN A 39 -17.13 -7.28 20.50
CA ASN A 39 -18.32 -7.30 19.63
C ASN A 39 -18.00 -6.87 18.20
N ASP A 40 -17.14 -5.87 18.04
CA ASP A 40 -16.64 -5.43 16.73
C ASP A 40 -15.85 -6.54 16.03
N TYR A 41 -14.99 -7.25 16.77
CA TYR A 41 -14.25 -8.39 16.26
C TYR A 41 -15.18 -9.55 15.89
N LYS A 42 -16.19 -9.86 16.72
CA LYS A 42 -17.16 -10.91 16.41
C LYS A 42 -17.90 -10.65 15.10
N ARG A 43 -18.28 -9.39 14.83
CA ARG A 43 -18.91 -9.02 13.55
C ARG A 43 -17.98 -9.24 12.35
N LEU A 44 -16.67 -9.01 12.51
CA LEU A 44 -15.69 -9.34 11.47
C LEU A 44 -15.62 -10.87 11.29
N TYR A 45 -15.51 -11.61 12.39
CA TYR A 45 -15.46 -13.08 12.36
C TYR A 45 -16.67 -13.68 11.67
N ASP A 46 -17.89 -13.27 12.05
CA ASP A 46 -19.13 -13.77 11.45
C ASP A 46 -19.17 -13.48 9.94
N PHE A 47 -18.62 -12.36 9.49
CA PHE A 47 -18.50 -12.06 8.05
C PHE A 47 -17.58 -13.06 7.34
N PHE A 48 -16.35 -13.25 7.82
CA PHE A 48 -15.40 -14.18 7.19
C PHE A 48 -15.88 -15.63 7.26
N TYR A 49 -16.48 -16.03 8.37
CA TYR A 49 -16.99 -17.38 8.55
C TYR A 49 -18.06 -17.74 7.50
N ASN A 50 -18.92 -16.77 7.18
CA ASN A 50 -20.00 -16.97 6.21
C ASN A 50 -19.56 -16.72 4.75
N ALA A 51 -18.61 -15.81 4.52
CA ALA A 51 -18.21 -15.38 3.18
C ALA A 51 -17.06 -16.19 2.57
N SER A 52 -16.33 -16.96 3.37
CA SER A 52 -15.08 -17.61 2.95
C SER A 52 -15.13 -19.14 2.94
N THR A 53 -16.33 -19.73 2.81
CA THR A 53 -16.55 -21.18 2.83
C THR A 53 -15.54 -22.00 2.02
N PRO A 54 -15.21 -21.68 0.75
CA PRO A 54 -14.26 -22.48 -0.02
C PRO A 54 -12.85 -22.51 0.60
N ILE A 55 -12.40 -21.39 1.17
CA ILE A 55 -11.08 -21.29 1.81
C ILE A 55 -11.08 -22.04 3.16
N LEU A 56 -12.20 -22.00 3.87
CA LEU A 56 -12.35 -22.71 5.14
C LEU A 56 -12.44 -24.23 4.95
N GLU A 57 -13.11 -24.71 3.90
CA GLU A 57 -13.14 -26.12 3.52
C GLU A 57 -11.74 -26.61 3.12
N GLU A 58 -10.98 -25.79 2.39
CA GLU A 58 -9.58 -26.10 2.08
C GLU A 58 -8.72 -26.18 3.34
N ALA A 59 -8.93 -25.28 4.30
CA ALA A 59 -8.23 -25.30 5.58
C ALA A 59 -8.50 -26.60 6.36
N GLU A 60 -9.76 -27.05 6.38
CA GLU A 60 -10.14 -28.34 6.99
C GLU A 60 -9.44 -29.52 6.30
N ARG A 61 -9.32 -29.49 4.96
CA ARG A 61 -8.61 -30.52 4.18
C ARG A 61 -7.13 -30.64 4.55
N ILE A 62 -6.47 -29.52 4.87
CA ILE A 62 -5.05 -29.50 5.30
C ILE A 62 -4.89 -29.66 6.82
N GLY A 63 -5.96 -29.98 7.54
CA GLY A 63 -5.93 -30.30 8.97
C GLY A 63 -6.02 -29.10 9.92
N VAL A 64 -6.44 -27.93 9.44
CA VAL A 64 -6.67 -26.74 10.26
C VAL A 64 -8.16 -26.63 10.59
N SER A 65 -8.50 -26.41 11.87
CA SER A 65 -9.91 -26.29 12.26
C SER A 65 -10.56 -25.07 11.61
N ARG A 66 -11.86 -25.16 11.31
CA ARG A 66 -12.60 -24.05 10.68
C ARG A 66 -12.55 -22.74 11.47
N GLU A 67 -12.63 -22.84 12.79
CA GLU A 67 -12.54 -21.69 13.70
C GLU A 67 -11.17 -21.03 13.62
N GLU A 68 -10.10 -21.82 13.74
CA GLU A 68 -8.72 -21.34 13.63
C GLU A 68 -8.45 -20.73 12.24
N ALA A 69 -8.91 -21.38 11.18
CA ALA A 69 -8.78 -20.90 9.81
C ALA A 69 -9.48 -19.55 9.62
N CYS A 70 -10.68 -19.38 10.18
CA CYS A 70 -11.44 -18.13 10.10
C CYS A 70 -10.72 -16.98 10.80
N HIS A 71 -10.17 -17.21 12.01
CA HIS A 71 -9.39 -16.20 12.73
C HIS A 71 -8.11 -15.81 11.97
N ASN A 72 -7.40 -16.78 11.39
CA ASN A 72 -6.21 -16.53 10.59
C ASN A 72 -6.54 -15.77 9.30
N LEU A 73 -7.63 -16.11 8.61
CA LEU A 73 -8.06 -15.42 7.39
C LEU A 73 -8.47 -13.98 7.67
N LEU A 74 -9.23 -13.74 8.76
CA LEU A 74 -9.56 -12.40 9.24
C LEU A 74 -8.29 -11.61 9.50
N PHE A 75 -7.33 -12.18 10.24
CA PHE A 75 -6.08 -11.49 10.56
C PHE A 75 -5.27 -11.17 9.29
N ALA A 76 -5.09 -12.15 8.40
CA ALA A 76 -4.39 -11.96 7.13
C ALA A 76 -5.03 -10.86 6.28
N THR A 77 -6.37 -10.84 6.19
CA THR A 77 -7.09 -9.87 5.36
C THR A 77 -7.13 -8.47 6.00
N CYS A 78 -7.51 -8.38 7.27
CA CYS A 78 -7.74 -7.10 7.95
C CYS A 78 -6.46 -6.47 8.52
N PHE A 79 -5.53 -7.27 9.03
CA PHE A 79 -4.30 -6.76 9.64
C PHE A 79 -3.16 -6.70 8.62
N ASN A 80 -2.81 -7.84 8.00
CA ASN A 80 -1.66 -7.89 7.09
C ASN A 80 -1.94 -7.12 5.79
N SER A 81 -3.01 -7.49 5.07
CA SER A 81 -3.30 -6.89 3.76
C SER A 81 -3.88 -5.48 3.89
N PHE A 82 -5.05 -5.32 4.51
CA PHE A 82 -5.69 -4.00 4.63
C PHE A 82 -4.83 -3.01 5.43
N GLY A 83 -4.22 -3.45 6.54
CA GLY A 83 -3.30 -2.61 7.31
C GLY A 83 -2.07 -2.18 6.51
N GLY A 84 -1.45 -3.11 5.80
CA GLY A 84 -0.32 -2.83 4.91
C GLY A 84 -0.68 -1.85 3.80
N MET A 85 -1.77 -2.08 3.07
CA MET A 85 -2.25 -1.20 1.99
C MET A 85 -2.62 0.19 2.49
N LYS A 86 -3.26 0.28 3.67
CA LYS A 86 -3.61 1.56 4.30
C LYS A 86 -2.39 2.44 4.58
N ILE A 87 -1.23 1.85 4.81
CA ILE A 87 0.04 2.57 4.97
C ILE A 87 0.68 2.82 3.60
N PHE A 88 0.83 1.77 2.80
CA PHE A 88 1.67 1.80 1.61
C PHE A 88 1.06 2.61 0.48
N PHE A 89 -0.23 2.48 0.18
CA PHE A 89 -0.84 3.16 -0.96
C PHE A 89 -0.75 4.70 -0.83
N PRO A 90 -1.11 5.32 0.31
CA PRO A 90 -0.90 6.76 0.48
C PRO A 90 0.57 7.16 0.42
N ASN A 91 1.49 6.36 0.95
CA ASN A 91 2.92 6.66 0.90
C ASN A 91 3.49 6.59 -0.52
N MET A 92 3.10 5.58 -1.30
CA MET A 92 3.48 5.46 -2.71
C MET A 92 2.96 6.66 -3.50
N MET A 93 1.68 7.00 -3.38
CA MET A 93 1.10 8.15 -4.08
C MET A 93 1.72 9.48 -3.61
N LYS A 94 2.13 9.59 -2.35
CA LYS A 94 2.87 10.74 -1.82
C LYS A 94 4.21 10.93 -2.53
N TRP A 95 4.99 9.85 -2.71
CA TRP A 95 6.29 9.93 -3.37
C TRP A 95 6.15 10.20 -4.87
N ILE A 96 5.19 9.54 -5.53
CA ILE A 96 4.86 9.81 -6.94
C ILE A 96 4.47 11.27 -7.11
N GLY A 97 3.51 11.77 -6.32
CA GLY A 97 3.04 13.15 -6.40
C GLY A 97 4.14 14.18 -6.16
N ARG A 98 5.06 13.92 -5.22
CA ARG A 98 6.23 14.77 -4.96
C ARG A 98 7.27 14.76 -6.08
N ALA A 99 7.34 13.70 -6.88
CA ALA A 99 8.26 13.65 -8.02
C ALA A 99 7.79 14.54 -9.19
N GLY A 100 6.50 14.89 -9.21
CA GLY A 100 5.95 15.96 -10.02
C GLY A 100 5.63 15.58 -11.47
N VAL A 101 5.17 16.59 -12.21
CA VAL A 101 4.55 16.47 -13.55
C VAL A 101 5.42 15.74 -14.56
N LYS A 102 6.75 15.87 -14.46
CA LYS A 102 7.68 15.15 -15.35
C LYS A 102 7.51 13.63 -15.21
N LEU A 103 7.58 13.10 -13.99
CA LEU A 103 7.39 11.67 -13.74
C LEU A 103 5.97 11.23 -14.14
N HIS A 104 4.97 12.04 -13.80
CA HIS A 104 3.57 11.74 -14.13
C HIS A 104 3.37 11.55 -15.64
N THR A 105 3.96 12.45 -16.43
CA THR A 105 3.92 12.38 -17.89
C THR A 105 4.60 11.12 -18.42
N GLU A 106 5.79 10.79 -17.92
CA GLU A 106 6.53 9.58 -18.32
C GLU A 106 5.75 8.30 -17.99
N LEU A 107 5.16 8.22 -16.78
CA LEU A 107 4.31 7.09 -16.37
C LEU A 107 3.05 6.97 -17.24
N ALA A 108 2.32 8.08 -17.46
CA ALA A 108 1.11 8.06 -18.28
C ALA A 108 1.41 7.65 -19.72
N GLN A 109 2.52 8.13 -20.29
CA GLN A 109 2.94 7.75 -21.64
C GLN A 109 3.31 6.26 -21.72
N GLU A 110 4.15 5.76 -20.82
CA GLU A 110 4.54 4.34 -20.77
C GLU A 110 3.29 3.45 -20.64
N ILE A 111 2.47 3.69 -19.62
CA ILE A 111 1.31 2.87 -19.27
C ILE A 111 0.31 2.84 -20.44
N ARG A 112 -0.08 4.01 -20.97
CA ARG A 112 -1.07 4.09 -22.06
C ARG A 112 -0.54 3.50 -23.36
N SER A 113 0.76 3.66 -23.64
CA SER A 113 1.40 3.06 -24.81
C SER A 113 1.37 1.53 -24.73
N VAL A 114 1.78 0.97 -23.59
CA VAL A 114 1.80 -0.47 -23.37
C VAL A 114 0.38 -1.05 -23.43
N VAL A 115 -0.60 -0.43 -22.78
CA VAL A 115 -2.00 -0.89 -22.82
C VAL A 115 -2.57 -0.82 -24.24
N ARG A 116 -2.30 0.25 -24.99
CA ARG A 116 -2.72 0.36 -26.40
C ARG A 116 -2.10 -0.74 -27.26
N SER A 117 -0.81 -1.01 -27.07
CA SER A 117 -0.11 -2.09 -27.78
C SER A 117 -0.63 -3.49 -27.42
N ASN A 118 -1.26 -3.62 -26.25
CA ASN A 118 -1.88 -4.85 -25.75
C ASN A 118 -3.40 -4.89 -26.00
N GLY A 119 -3.89 -4.24 -27.06
CA GLY A 119 -5.31 -4.29 -27.45
C GLY A 119 -6.26 -3.55 -26.51
N GLY A 120 -5.75 -2.64 -25.67
CA GLY A 120 -6.54 -1.91 -24.67
C GLY A 120 -6.73 -2.66 -23.35
N GLU A 121 -6.06 -3.80 -23.16
CA GLU A 121 -6.23 -4.63 -21.96
C GLU A 121 -5.04 -4.53 -21.00
N VAL A 122 -5.35 -4.39 -19.70
CA VAL A 122 -4.37 -4.51 -18.62
C VAL A 122 -4.26 -5.97 -18.21
N THR A 123 -3.09 -6.56 -18.46
CA THR A 123 -2.74 -7.95 -18.10
C THR A 123 -1.43 -7.99 -17.32
N MET A 124 -1.18 -9.10 -16.61
CA MET A 124 0.12 -9.37 -15.96
C MET A 124 1.29 -9.17 -16.93
N GLY A 125 1.21 -9.79 -18.12
CA GLY A 125 2.25 -9.70 -19.14
C GLY A 125 2.41 -8.29 -19.71
N SER A 126 1.35 -7.49 -19.77
CA SER A 126 1.48 -6.07 -20.17
C SER A 126 2.20 -5.25 -19.11
N MET A 127 1.90 -5.46 -17.82
CA MET A 127 2.56 -4.73 -16.73
C MET A 127 4.05 -5.05 -16.63
N GLU A 128 4.48 -6.23 -17.07
CA GLU A 128 5.92 -6.56 -17.15
C GLU A 128 6.70 -5.71 -18.14
N LYS A 129 6.03 -5.11 -19.14
CA LYS A 129 6.64 -4.21 -20.13
C LYS A 129 6.69 -2.75 -19.66
N MET A 130 6.15 -2.43 -18.48
CA MET A 130 6.11 -1.07 -17.92
C MET A 130 7.26 -0.90 -16.92
N GLU A 131 8.49 -0.78 -17.43
CA GLU A 131 9.71 -0.80 -16.63
C GLU A 131 9.76 0.35 -15.61
N LEU A 132 9.39 1.57 -16.01
CA LEU A 132 9.37 2.72 -15.12
C LEU A 132 8.31 2.54 -14.03
N MET A 133 7.10 2.07 -14.39
CA MET A 133 6.04 1.78 -13.42
C MET A 133 6.49 0.74 -12.39
N LYS A 134 7.11 -0.36 -12.82
CA LYS A 134 7.66 -1.38 -11.90
C LYS A 134 8.70 -0.76 -10.95
N SER A 135 9.63 0.00 -11.51
CA SER A 135 10.69 0.66 -10.74
C SER A 135 10.14 1.66 -9.72
N VAL A 136 9.11 2.43 -10.06
CA VAL A 136 8.45 3.39 -9.15
C VAL A 136 7.81 2.69 -7.95
N VAL A 137 7.18 1.53 -8.16
CA VAL A 137 6.62 0.73 -7.06
C VAL A 137 7.72 0.24 -6.12
N TYR A 138 8.82 -0.28 -6.68
CA TYR A 138 9.97 -0.74 -5.88
C TYR A 138 10.68 0.40 -5.16
N GLU A 139 10.84 1.55 -5.80
CA GLU A 139 11.43 2.73 -5.18
C GLU A 139 10.58 3.25 -4.01
N SER A 140 9.25 3.16 -4.13
CA SER A 140 8.33 3.48 -3.05
C SER A 140 8.50 2.54 -1.85
N LEU A 141 8.67 1.22 -2.10
CA LEU A 141 8.92 0.22 -1.07
C LEU A 141 10.31 0.37 -0.42
N ARG A 142 11.31 0.78 -1.19
CA ARG A 142 12.68 1.00 -0.72
C ARG A 142 12.80 2.26 0.15
N ILE A 143 12.30 3.40 -0.35
CA ILE A 143 12.48 4.71 0.33
C ILE A 143 11.66 4.79 1.63
N GLU A 144 10.50 4.11 1.68
CA GLU A 144 9.63 4.16 2.85
C GLU A 144 8.92 2.81 3.07
N PRO A 145 9.63 1.83 3.64
CA PRO A 145 9.05 0.53 3.94
C PRO A 145 7.81 0.65 4.84
N PRO A 146 6.66 0.01 4.47
CA PRO A 146 5.40 0.17 5.20
C PRO A 146 5.45 -0.30 6.65
N VAL A 147 6.28 -1.30 6.94
CA VAL A 147 6.51 -1.84 8.28
C VAL A 147 8.00 -1.70 8.60
N PRO A 148 8.42 -0.66 9.32
CA PRO A 148 9.84 -0.35 9.48
C PRO A 148 10.54 -1.15 10.59
N LEU A 149 9.79 -1.85 11.46
CA LEU A 149 10.34 -2.53 12.62
C LEU A 149 10.37 -4.05 12.39
N GLN A 150 11.55 -4.65 12.41
CA GLN A 150 11.73 -6.11 12.41
C GLN A 150 12.46 -6.55 13.67
N PHE A 151 12.06 -7.71 14.19
CA PHE A 151 12.63 -8.29 15.39
C PHE A 151 12.98 -9.76 15.17
N GLY A 152 14.06 -10.20 15.81
CA GLY A 152 14.47 -11.60 15.83
C GLY A 152 15.15 -11.92 17.15
N ARG A 153 14.89 -13.10 17.72
CA ARG A 153 15.61 -13.57 18.90
C ARG A 153 16.72 -14.52 18.47
N ALA A 154 17.95 -14.26 18.90
CA ALA A 154 19.08 -15.13 18.64
C ALA A 154 18.80 -16.53 19.22
N LYS A 155 18.91 -17.57 18.39
CA LYS A 155 18.69 -18.98 18.77
C LYS A 155 19.98 -19.71 19.17
N ARG A 156 21.12 -19.05 18.99
CA ARG A 156 22.47 -19.52 19.31
C ARG A 156 23.39 -18.31 19.30
N ASP A 157 24.55 -18.46 19.92
CA ASP A 157 25.63 -17.50 19.77
C ASP A 157 26.01 -17.35 18.29
N MET A 158 26.17 -16.12 17.84
CA MET A 158 26.53 -15.79 16.45
C MET A 158 27.32 -14.49 16.37
N VAL A 159 27.99 -14.29 15.25
CA VAL A 159 28.63 -13.01 14.91
C VAL A 159 27.80 -12.34 13.82
N ILE A 160 27.45 -11.07 14.03
CA ILE A 160 26.78 -10.22 13.04
C ILE A 160 27.80 -9.21 12.51
N GLU A 161 27.92 -9.12 11.20
CA GLU A 161 28.83 -8.20 10.53
C GLU A 161 28.09 -6.95 10.07
N SER A 162 28.70 -5.78 10.29
CA SER A 162 28.37 -4.52 9.63
C SER A 162 29.42 -4.23 8.56
N HIS A 163 29.33 -3.07 7.91
CA HIS A 163 30.30 -2.71 6.87
C HIS A 163 31.76 -2.61 7.35
N ASP A 164 31.98 -2.28 8.62
CA ASP A 164 33.31 -1.92 9.12
C ASP A 164 33.70 -2.72 10.38
N ALA A 165 32.81 -3.55 10.92
CA ALA A 165 33.02 -4.28 12.17
C ALA A 165 32.17 -5.55 12.27
N ALA A 166 32.49 -6.40 13.25
CA ALA A 166 31.74 -7.59 13.60
C ALA A 166 31.39 -7.58 15.09
N PHE A 167 30.22 -8.09 15.44
CA PHE A 167 29.67 -8.05 16.80
C PHE A 167 29.21 -9.45 17.23
N GLU A 168 29.68 -9.90 18.38
CA GLU A 168 29.16 -11.12 19.00
C GLU A 168 27.78 -10.86 19.59
N VAL A 169 26.84 -11.77 19.32
CA VAL A 169 25.48 -11.79 19.86
C VAL A 169 25.27 -13.13 20.51
N ARG A 170 24.82 -13.12 21.76
CA ARG A 170 24.57 -14.34 22.53
C ARG A 170 23.17 -14.90 22.28
N GLU A 171 23.02 -16.20 22.49
CA GLU A 171 21.72 -16.85 22.50
C GLU A 171 20.74 -16.13 23.45
N GLY A 172 19.50 -15.93 22.97
CA GLY A 172 18.44 -15.29 23.72
C GLY A 172 18.36 -13.77 23.56
N GLU A 173 19.41 -13.11 23.05
CA GLU A 173 19.39 -11.68 22.79
C GLU A 173 18.33 -11.30 21.74
N MET A 174 17.70 -10.14 21.92
CA MET A 174 16.70 -9.59 21.00
C MET A 174 17.39 -8.66 20.00
N LEU A 175 17.37 -9.05 18.74
CA LEU A 175 17.80 -8.24 17.62
C LEU A 175 16.65 -7.37 17.13
N PHE A 176 16.97 -6.13 16.78
CA PHE A 176 16.05 -5.16 16.22
C PHE A 176 16.68 -4.51 14.99
N GLY A 177 15.92 -4.50 13.89
CA GLY A 177 16.26 -3.79 12.67
C GLY A 177 15.26 -2.67 12.40
N PHE A 178 15.76 -1.46 12.20
CA PHE A 178 14.98 -0.34 11.65
C PHE A 178 15.19 -0.28 10.14
N GLN A 179 14.25 -0.86 9.39
CA GLN A 179 14.39 -1.12 7.96
C GLN A 179 14.77 0.08 7.10
N PRO A 180 14.20 1.30 7.31
CA PRO A 180 14.53 2.46 6.48
C PRO A 180 16.02 2.79 6.46
N PHE A 181 16.79 2.46 7.51
CA PHE A 181 18.24 2.68 7.50
C PHE A 181 18.96 1.66 6.62
N ALA A 182 18.50 0.41 6.59
CA ALA A 182 19.06 -0.62 5.72
C ALA A 182 18.72 -0.38 4.24
N THR A 183 17.48 0.00 3.93
CA THR A 183 17.04 0.22 2.54
C THR A 183 17.46 1.59 1.98
N LYS A 184 18.04 2.45 2.82
CA LYS A 184 18.66 3.72 2.43
C LYS A 184 20.15 3.79 2.77
N ASP A 185 20.79 2.63 2.90
CA ASP A 185 22.22 2.57 3.15
C ASP A 185 23.02 3.17 1.97
N PRO A 186 23.79 4.26 2.16
CA PRO A 186 24.55 4.88 1.08
C PRO A 186 25.74 4.04 0.59
N LYS A 187 26.14 3.00 1.34
CA LYS A 187 27.13 2.01 0.87
C LYS A 187 26.52 0.98 -0.10
N ILE A 188 25.19 0.93 -0.21
CA ILE A 188 24.44 0.03 -1.09
C ILE A 188 23.74 0.80 -2.22
N PHE A 189 23.09 1.91 -1.89
CA PHE A 189 22.32 2.71 -2.84
C PHE A 189 22.96 4.09 -3.04
N GLU A 190 23.33 4.43 -4.27
CA GLU A 190 23.66 5.82 -4.60
C GLU A 190 22.44 6.72 -4.44
N ARG A 191 22.63 7.98 -4.00
CA ARG A 191 21.50 8.91 -3.71
C ARG A 191 20.43 8.22 -2.85
N SER A 192 20.86 7.57 -1.77
CA SER A 192 20.02 6.65 -0.99
C SER A 192 18.81 7.31 -0.33
N GLU A 193 18.90 8.60 -0.02
CA GLU A 193 17.83 9.41 0.57
C GLU A 193 16.87 10.02 -0.47
N GLU A 194 17.21 9.94 -1.76
CA GLU A 194 16.37 10.48 -2.84
C GLU A 194 15.41 9.42 -3.37
N PHE A 195 14.20 9.85 -3.73
CA PHE A 195 13.28 9.05 -4.52
C PHE A 195 13.70 9.13 -6.00
N VAL A 196 14.28 8.05 -6.51
CA VAL A 196 14.78 7.95 -7.89
C VAL A 196 13.85 7.01 -8.69
N PRO A 197 12.91 7.53 -9.50
CA PRO A 197 11.86 6.72 -10.13
C PRO A 197 12.39 5.57 -10.98
N GLY A 198 13.50 5.80 -11.71
CA GLY A 198 14.14 4.81 -12.59
C GLY A 198 15.22 3.96 -11.93
N ARG A 199 15.32 3.91 -10.58
CA ARG A 199 16.41 3.21 -9.87
C ARG A 199 16.54 1.73 -10.24
N PHE A 200 15.42 1.07 -10.51
CA PHE A 200 15.35 -0.37 -10.77
C PHE A 200 15.05 -0.68 -12.25
N VAL A 201 15.29 0.27 -13.16
CA VAL A 201 15.17 0.04 -14.60
C VAL A 201 16.45 -0.59 -15.14
N GLY A 202 16.31 -1.60 -16.00
CA GLY A 202 17.43 -2.33 -16.61
C GLY A 202 18.11 -3.33 -15.66
N GLU A 203 18.98 -4.17 -16.23
CA GLU A 203 19.60 -5.31 -15.54
C GLU A 203 20.38 -4.91 -14.27
N GLU A 204 21.17 -3.83 -14.33
CA GLU A 204 21.91 -3.33 -13.18
C GLU A 204 20.97 -2.85 -12.05
N GLY A 205 19.90 -2.15 -12.43
CA GLY A 205 18.88 -1.68 -11.50
C GLY A 205 18.12 -2.83 -10.84
N GLU A 206 17.67 -3.82 -11.63
CA GLU A 206 17.01 -5.03 -11.12
C GLU A 206 17.92 -5.82 -10.17
N GLY A 207 19.23 -5.82 -10.41
CA GLY A 207 20.21 -6.42 -9.49
C GLY A 207 20.16 -5.86 -8.07
N LEU A 208 19.70 -4.62 -7.88
CA LEU A 208 19.55 -3.98 -6.57
C LEU A 208 18.30 -4.45 -5.80
N LEU A 209 17.37 -5.17 -6.43
CA LEU A 209 16.14 -5.65 -5.77
C LEU A 209 16.44 -6.59 -4.59
N ARG A 210 17.60 -7.28 -4.59
CA ARG A 210 18.07 -8.07 -3.44
C ARG A 210 18.22 -7.25 -2.14
N HIS A 211 18.32 -5.92 -2.24
CA HIS A 211 18.43 -4.99 -1.12
C HIS A 211 17.11 -4.26 -0.80
N VAL A 212 16.02 -4.61 -1.48
CA VAL A 212 14.67 -4.13 -1.14
C VAL A 212 14.03 -5.15 -0.19
N LEU A 213 13.77 -4.74 1.05
CA LEU A 213 13.50 -5.64 2.19
C LEU A 213 12.09 -5.54 2.79
N TRP A 214 11.18 -4.80 2.14
CA TRP A 214 9.84 -4.49 2.64
C TRP A 214 9.04 -5.73 3.10
N SER A 215 9.31 -6.89 2.48
CA SER A 215 8.61 -8.15 2.71
C SER A 215 9.19 -8.98 3.85
N ASN A 216 10.11 -8.43 4.66
CA ASN A 216 10.89 -9.18 5.67
C ASN A 216 11.80 -10.25 5.03
N GLY A 217 12.36 -9.92 3.87
CA GLY A 217 13.30 -10.72 3.10
C GLY A 217 13.65 -9.99 1.79
N PRO A 218 14.71 -10.38 1.07
CA PRO A 218 15.03 -9.83 -0.24
C PRO A 218 13.87 -9.96 -1.24
N GLU A 219 13.62 -8.92 -2.04
CA GLU A 219 12.56 -8.96 -3.06
C GLU A 219 12.80 -10.06 -4.11
N THR A 220 14.06 -10.44 -4.33
CA THR A 220 14.46 -11.53 -5.23
C THR A 220 14.19 -12.94 -4.68
N GLU A 221 13.81 -13.07 -3.40
CA GLU A 221 13.48 -14.35 -2.76
C GLU A 221 11.96 -14.57 -2.69
N SER A 222 11.55 -15.83 -2.52
CA SER A 222 10.13 -16.21 -2.42
C SER A 222 9.72 -16.55 -0.99
N PRO A 223 8.50 -16.18 -0.57
CA PRO A 223 7.95 -16.64 0.70
C PRO A 223 7.74 -18.15 0.66
N THR A 224 8.14 -18.84 1.73
CA THR A 224 8.00 -20.29 1.87
C THR A 224 7.52 -20.63 3.28
N ALA A 225 7.01 -21.86 3.47
CA ALA A 225 6.67 -22.35 4.82
C ALA A 225 7.90 -22.41 5.77
N GLY A 226 9.12 -22.41 5.22
CA GLY A 226 10.37 -22.46 5.99
C GLY A 226 10.93 -21.08 6.39
N ASN A 227 10.36 -19.99 5.90
CA ASN A 227 10.80 -18.63 6.22
C ASN A 227 9.67 -17.77 6.80
N LYS A 228 9.99 -16.52 7.13
CA LYS A 228 9.04 -15.54 7.69
C LYS A 228 8.86 -14.34 6.76
N GLN A 229 9.12 -14.52 5.47
CA GLN A 229 8.84 -13.50 4.47
C GLN A 229 7.33 -13.35 4.29
N CYS A 230 6.88 -12.16 3.88
CA CYS A 230 5.47 -11.86 3.66
C CYS A 230 4.84 -12.85 2.67
N ALA A 231 3.86 -13.64 3.14
CA ALA A 231 3.13 -14.60 2.30
C ALA A 231 2.38 -13.93 1.14
N GLY A 232 2.10 -12.62 1.26
CA GLY A 232 1.47 -11.80 0.24
C GLY A 232 2.43 -11.01 -0.64
N LYS A 233 3.74 -11.34 -0.69
CA LYS A 233 4.78 -10.56 -1.41
C LYS A 233 4.33 -10.17 -2.81
N ASP A 234 4.08 -11.16 -3.66
CA ASP A 234 3.74 -10.94 -5.07
C ASP A 234 2.37 -10.27 -5.23
N PHE A 235 1.42 -10.56 -4.34
CA PHE A 235 0.11 -9.93 -4.32
C PHE A 235 0.19 -8.43 -4.04
N VAL A 236 1.01 -8.01 -3.06
CA VAL A 236 1.19 -6.59 -2.74
C VAL A 236 1.87 -5.86 -3.89
N VAL A 237 2.92 -6.43 -4.49
CA VAL A 237 3.58 -5.83 -5.65
C VAL A 237 2.59 -5.68 -6.81
N LEU A 238 1.81 -6.73 -7.10
CA LEU A 238 0.77 -6.72 -8.13
C LEU A 238 -0.24 -5.59 -7.94
N VAL A 239 -0.92 -5.55 -6.79
CA VAL A 239 -2.01 -4.57 -6.55
C VAL A 239 -1.50 -3.14 -6.46
N SER A 240 -0.23 -2.95 -6.09
CA SER A 240 0.43 -1.64 -6.10
C SER A 240 0.71 -1.17 -7.53
N ARG A 241 1.20 -2.07 -8.38
CA ARG A 241 1.35 -1.80 -9.82
C ARG A 241 0.01 -1.49 -10.47
N LEU A 242 -1.03 -2.27 -10.17
CA LEU A 242 -2.39 -2.03 -10.66
C LEU A 242 -2.91 -0.66 -10.23
N LEU A 243 -2.67 -0.24 -9.00
CA LEU A 243 -3.07 1.10 -8.55
C LEU A 243 -2.43 2.20 -9.40
N VAL A 244 -1.11 2.13 -9.64
CA VAL A 244 -0.39 3.12 -10.47
C VAL A 244 -0.91 3.10 -11.91
N VAL A 245 -1.09 1.91 -12.49
CA VAL A 245 -1.63 1.72 -13.84
C VAL A 245 -3.02 2.34 -13.98
N GLU A 246 -3.96 1.95 -13.11
CA GLU A 246 -5.32 2.46 -13.12
C GLU A 246 -5.36 3.98 -12.91
N PHE A 247 -4.46 4.53 -12.10
CA PHE A 247 -4.38 5.96 -11.86
C PHE A 247 -3.95 6.71 -13.13
N PHE A 248 -2.84 6.35 -13.75
CA PHE A 248 -2.31 7.07 -14.93
C PHE A 248 -3.00 6.71 -16.25
N LEU A 249 -3.84 5.67 -16.28
CA LEU A 249 -4.83 5.48 -17.34
C LEU A 249 -5.91 6.57 -17.33
N ARG A 250 -6.19 7.17 -16.16
CA ARG A 250 -7.25 8.17 -15.98
C ARG A 250 -6.74 9.60 -15.89
N TYR A 251 -5.55 9.80 -15.32
CA TYR A 251 -5.01 11.13 -15.03
C TYR A 251 -3.66 11.33 -15.71
N ASP A 252 -3.41 12.54 -16.21
CA ASP A 252 -2.12 12.94 -16.79
C ASP A 252 -1.12 13.37 -15.70
N SER A 253 -1.64 14.03 -14.67
CA SER A 253 -0.91 14.52 -13.51
C SER A 253 -1.88 14.73 -12.35
N PHE A 254 -1.34 14.96 -11.16
CA PHE A 254 -2.11 15.29 -9.97
C PHE A 254 -1.24 16.09 -8.99
N GLU A 255 -1.87 16.88 -8.13
CA GLU A 255 -1.23 17.55 -7.01
C GLU A 255 -1.68 16.95 -5.69
N ILE A 256 -0.88 17.14 -4.63
CA ILE A 256 -1.16 16.58 -3.32
C ILE A 256 -0.93 17.56 -2.18
N GLU A 257 -1.80 17.50 -1.19
CA GLU A 257 -1.51 17.98 0.16
C GLU A 257 -1.24 16.78 1.08
N VAL A 258 -0.21 16.91 1.92
CA VAL A 258 0.24 15.83 2.82
C VAL A 258 0.07 16.23 4.27
N GLY A 259 -0.83 15.54 4.97
CA GLY A 259 -1.05 15.64 6.40
C GLY A 259 -0.43 14.49 7.20
N LYS A 260 -0.34 14.69 8.51
CA LYS A 260 0.07 13.63 9.46
C LYS A 260 -1.05 12.59 9.64
N SER A 261 -0.67 11.33 9.77
CA SER A 261 -1.56 10.20 10.09
C SER A 261 -0.86 9.27 11.09
N PRO A 262 -1.57 8.64 12.05
CA PRO A 262 -0.98 7.62 12.92
C PRO A 262 -0.44 6.39 12.16
N LEU A 263 -0.98 6.12 10.97
CA LEU A 263 -0.54 5.05 10.07
C LEU A 263 -0.38 5.62 8.66
N GLY A 264 0.85 5.57 8.13
CA GLY A 264 1.18 6.11 6.80
C GLY A 264 1.07 7.63 6.71
N ALA A 265 0.63 8.12 5.56
CA ALA A 265 0.38 9.54 5.31
C ALA A 265 -1.11 9.83 5.12
N ASN A 266 -1.57 11.02 5.51
CA ASN A 266 -2.86 11.55 5.07
C ASN A 266 -2.62 12.29 3.75
N LEU A 267 -3.19 11.79 2.66
CA LEU A 267 -2.97 12.34 1.32
C LEU A 267 -4.31 12.84 0.77
N LEU A 268 -4.35 14.13 0.45
CA LEU A 268 -5.44 14.76 -0.28
C LEU A 268 -4.95 15.02 -1.71
N VAL A 269 -5.64 14.46 -2.70
CA VAL A 269 -5.42 14.83 -4.09
C VAL A 269 -6.17 16.13 -4.36
N VAL A 270 -5.46 17.15 -4.80
CA VAL A 270 -6.05 18.45 -5.16
C VAL A 270 -6.26 18.44 -6.67
N GLU A 271 -7.52 18.62 -7.09
CA GLU A 271 -7.83 18.94 -8.48
C GLU A 271 -7.75 20.46 -8.63
N ASP A 272 -6.86 20.94 -9.50
CA ASP A 272 -6.89 22.34 -9.92
C ASP A 272 -8.14 22.57 -10.78
N GLU A 273 -9.05 23.43 -10.32
CA GLU A 273 -10.19 23.88 -11.13
C GLU A 273 -9.74 24.62 -12.41
N GLU A 274 -8.48 25.04 -12.48
CA GLU A 274 -7.91 25.85 -13.57
C GLU A 274 -7.71 25.03 -14.87
N TRP A 275 -7.38 23.74 -14.78
CA TRP A 275 -7.22 22.87 -15.97
C TRP A 275 -8.56 22.59 -16.68
N CYS A 276 -9.65 22.51 -15.91
CA CYS A 276 -11.00 22.34 -16.48
C CYS A 276 -11.44 23.58 -17.30
N LEU A 277 -10.92 24.76 -16.99
CA LEU A 277 -11.21 26.01 -17.71
C LEU A 277 -10.36 26.17 -18.98
N MET A 278 -9.14 25.64 -19.02
CA MET A 278 -8.29 25.69 -20.22
C MET A 278 -8.77 24.77 -21.35
N GLU A 279 -9.40 23.63 -21.04
CA GLU A 279 -10.05 22.79 -22.07
C GLU A 279 -11.38 23.38 -22.59
N ALA A 280 -11.95 24.39 -21.92
CA ALA A 280 -13.29 24.88 -22.19
C ALA A 280 -13.41 26.02 -23.24
N PHE A 281 -12.32 26.54 -23.82
CA PHE A 281 -12.38 27.59 -24.86
C PHE A 281 -11.25 27.48 -25.92
N PRO A 282 -11.51 27.76 -27.21
CA PRO A 282 -11.76 26.69 -28.18
C PRO A 282 -10.80 26.67 -29.38
N SER A 283 -10.60 25.49 -29.97
CA SER A 283 -10.36 25.36 -31.42
C SER A 283 -10.99 24.08 -31.96
N ASN A 284 -12.10 24.26 -32.66
CA ASN A 284 -12.74 23.34 -33.60
C ASN A 284 -12.81 21.84 -33.23
N GLY A 285 -13.95 21.49 -32.63
CA GLY A 285 -14.85 20.53 -33.27
C GLY A 285 -14.69 19.07 -32.93
N TYR A 286 -14.96 18.67 -31.67
CA TYR A 286 -15.59 17.37 -31.39
C TYR A 286 -16.63 17.54 -30.26
N ARG A 287 -17.83 17.02 -30.51
CA ARG A 287 -19.02 17.18 -29.67
C ARG A 287 -19.03 16.07 -28.60
N VAL A 288 -18.66 16.40 -27.36
CA VAL A 288 -18.91 15.53 -26.20
C VAL A 288 -20.31 15.85 -25.65
N ARG A 289 -21.17 14.84 -25.55
CA ARG A 289 -22.56 14.96 -25.12
C ARG A 289 -22.60 15.00 -23.59
N GLY A 290 -22.73 16.20 -23.02
CA GLY A 290 -22.78 16.43 -21.57
C GLY A 290 -24.00 15.80 -20.88
N GLY A 291 -23.75 15.05 -19.81
CA GLY A 291 -24.76 14.65 -18.83
C GLY A 291 -25.06 15.80 -17.87
N ARG A 292 -26.34 16.01 -17.57
CA ARG A 292 -26.89 17.11 -16.76
C ARG A 292 -26.28 17.16 -15.34
N GLY A 293 -25.96 18.39 -14.91
CA GLY A 293 -25.32 18.69 -13.64
C GLY A 293 -26.16 18.40 -12.38
N MET A 294 -25.46 18.35 -11.25
CA MET A 294 -26.05 18.36 -9.91
C MET A 294 -25.67 19.65 -9.18
N GLY A 295 -26.66 20.19 -8.48
CA GLY A 295 -26.67 21.53 -7.93
C GLY A 295 -25.82 21.74 -6.67
N LYS A 296 -25.63 23.03 -6.40
CA LYS A 296 -24.97 23.61 -5.23
C LYS A 296 -25.46 22.99 -3.91
N PHE A 297 -24.53 22.57 -3.05
CA PHE A 297 -24.75 22.44 -1.61
C PHE A 297 -23.81 23.38 -0.85
N ALA A 298 -24.38 24.23 -0.01
CA ALA A 298 -23.69 25.14 0.91
C ALA A 298 -23.11 24.37 2.12
N PRO A 299 -22.14 24.94 2.87
CA PRO A 299 -21.34 24.18 3.84
C PRO A 299 -22.08 24.02 5.17
N GLY A 300 -22.37 22.78 5.54
CA GLY A 300 -22.80 22.40 6.89
C GLY A 300 -21.63 21.73 7.62
N GLY A 301 -21.25 22.26 8.79
CA GLY A 301 -20.20 21.72 9.64
C GLY A 301 -20.51 20.29 10.11
N GLY A 302 -19.52 19.41 10.00
CA GLY A 302 -19.56 18.01 10.43
C GLY A 302 -18.16 17.39 10.29
N SER A 303 -17.80 16.50 11.21
CA SER A 303 -16.45 16.01 11.47
C SER A 303 -15.65 15.55 10.25
N ARG A 304 -14.38 15.95 10.19
CA ARG A 304 -13.38 15.43 9.25
C ARG A 304 -12.92 14.04 9.70
N ASP A 305 -13.73 13.02 9.43
CA ASP A 305 -13.28 11.64 9.48
C ASP A 305 -12.58 11.30 8.16
N GLY A 306 -11.26 11.10 8.23
CA GLY A 306 -10.41 10.70 7.11
C GLY A 306 -10.79 9.30 6.61
N HIS A 307 -11.69 9.27 5.62
CA HIS A 307 -11.96 8.10 4.81
C HIS A 307 -11.27 8.26 3.45
N MET A 308 -10.47 7.26 3.09
CA MET A 308 -10.01 7.06 1.71
C MET A 308 -11.26 6.92 0.83
N VAL A 309 -11.55 7.95 0.02
CA VAL A 309 -12.62 7.90 -0.97
C VAL A 309 -12.14 7.01 -2.10
N LEU A 310 -12.46 5.71 -2.03
CA LEU A 310 -12.42 4.84 -3.20
C LEU A 310 -13.50 5.33 -4.16
N PHE A 311 -13.08 5.92 -5.28
CA PHE A 311 -13.97 6.34 -6.36
C PHE A 311 -14.86 5.16 -6.79
N ARG A 312 -16.18 5.32 -6.67
CA ARG A 312 -17.14 4.33 -7.17
C ARG A 312 -17.11 4.34 -8.71
N PRO A 313 -16.88 3.20 -9.38
CA PRO A 313 -17.08 3.13 -10.83
C PRO A 313 -18.58 3.08 -11.13
N ASN A 314 -19.09 4.03 -11.91
CA ASN A 314 -20.38 3.89 -12.57
C ASN A 314 -20.20 3.01 -13.81
N TYR A 315 -20.28 1.69 -13.65
CA TYR A 315 -20.56 0.80 -14.78
C TYR A 315 -22.07 0.76 -15.00
N ARG A 316 -22.56 1.36 -16.08
CA ARG A 316 -23.90 1.07 -16.60
C ARG A 316 -23.73 0.14 -17.81
N ARG A 317 -24.14 -1.13 -17.65
CA ARG A 317 -24.35 -2.05 -18.78
C ARG A 317 -25.46 -1.50 -19.65
N GLU A 318 -25.23 -1.39 -20.96
CA GLU A 318 -26.32 -1.14 -21.92
C GLU A 318 -27.17 -2.42 -22.09
N PRO A 319 -28.49 -2.31 -22.25
CA PRO A 319 -29.32 -3.43 -22.66
C PRO A 319 -29.13 -3.69 -24.16
N THR A 320 -28.99 -4.96 -24.53
CA THR A 320 -29.12 -5.42 -25.91
C THR A 320 -30.56 -5.21 -26.37
N GLU A 321 -30.81 -4.24 -27.24
CA GLU A 321 -32.05 -4.15 -27.99
C GLU A 321 -32.01 -5.18 -29.12
N GLY A 322 -32.86 -6.20 -28.99
CA GLY A 322 -33.29 -7.01 -30.13
C GLY A 322 -34.49 -6.35 -30.79
N SER A 323 -34.51 -6.36 -32.13
CA SER A 323 -35.73 -6.47 -32.92
C SER A 323 -35.39 -6.82 -34.37
N HIS A 324 -35.54 -8.09 -34.73
CA HIS A 324 -36.43 -8.56 -35.79
C HIS A 324 -36.85 -10.00 -35.47
#